data_AF-A0A925E8X3-F1
#
_entry.id   AF-A0A925E8X3-F1
#
_cell.length_a   1.000
_cell.length_b   1.000
_cell.length_c   1.000
_cell.angle_alpha   90.00
_cell.angle_beta   90.00
_cell.angle_gamma   90.00
#
_symmetry.space_group_name_H-M   'P 1'
#
loop_
_entity.id
_entity.type
_entity.pdbx_description
1 polymer ?
#
loop_
_entity_poly.entity_id
_entity_poly.type
_entity_poly.pdbx_seq_one_letter_code
_entity_poly.pdbx_strand_id
1 'polypeptide(L)'
;MIEMQPINLRLFRKKASEKKRSFRRFLTGLENKPSKGLDNKIAELEKEVWLETDCLSCANCCKTMTPTFNKKDLKRISAHFGQTVEEFQVQWLKRERGGERDWLNKTE
;
A
#
# COMPACT_ATOMS: atom_id res chain seq x y z
N MET A 1 -9.36 -25.15 -16.56
CA MET A 1 -8.52 -24.35 -15.64
C MET A 1 -7.83 -23.31 -16.51
N ILE A 2 -8.16 -22.03 -16.35
CA ILE A 2 -7.49 -20.97 -17.11
C ILE A 2 -6.14 -20.76 -16.43
N GLU A 3 -5.08 -21.14 -17.12
CA GLU A 3 -3.71 -20.93 -16.68
C GLU A 3 -3.41 -19.43 -16.79
N MET A 4 -3.55 -18.71 -15.68
CA MET A 4 -3.37 -17.27 -15.65
C MET A 4 -1.87 -16.96 -15.53
N GLN A 5 -1.31 -16.34 -16.56
CA GLN A 5 0.12 -16.02 -16.66
C GLN A 5 0.44 -14.77 -15.82
N PRO A 6 1.57 -14.74 -15.07
CA PRO A 6 1.93 -13.61 -14.22
C PRO A 6 2.19 -12.32 -15.01
N ILE A 7 1.81 -11.17 -14.45
CA ILE A 7 2.02 -9.85 -15.08
C ILE A 7 3.49 -9.59 -15.40
N ASN A 8 3.78 -9.20 -16.65
CA ASN A 8 5.09 -8.68 -17.05
C ASN A 8 5.20 -7.19 -16.70
N LEU A 9 5.86 -6.87 -15.59
CA LEU A 9 5.98 -5.51 -15.05
C LEU A 9 6.66 -4.52 -16.01
N ARG A 10 7.62 -4.96 -16.84
CA ARG A 10 8.32 -4.08 -17.79
C ARG A 10 7.38 -3.61 -18.90
N LEU A 11 6.63 -4.55 -19.47
CA LEU A 11 5.62 -4.25 -20.49
C LEU A 11 4.47 -3.44 -19.90
N PHE A 12 4.03 -3.79 -18.70
CA PHE A 12 2.99 -3.05 -17.97
C PHE A 12 3.38 -1.57 -17.78
N ARG A 13 4.61 -1.29 -17.34
CA ARG A 13 5.11 0.08 -17.18
C ARG A 13 5.04 0.89 -18.48
N LYS A 14 5.40 0.28 -19.62
CA LYS A 14 5.31 0.94 -20.94
C LYS A 14 3.85 1.25 -21.30
N LYS A 15 2.96 0.25 -21.22
CA LYS A 15 1.52 0.42 -21.50
C LYS A 15 0.88 1.48 -20.59
N ALA A 16 1.21 1.46 -19.30
CA ALA A 16 0.72 2.43 -18.32
C ALA A 16 1.15 3.86 -18.67
N SER A 17 2.38 4.05 -19.16
CA SER A 17 2.87 5.35 -19.63
C SER A 17 2.09 5.83 -20.87
N GLU A 18 1.95 4.97 -21.87
CA GLU A 18 1.23 5.26 -23.13
C GLU A 18 -0.25 5.61 -22.89
N LYS A 19 -0.89 4.93 -21.93
CA LYS A 19 -2.32 5.10 -21.61
C LYS A 19 -2.58 6.06 -20.45
N LYS A 20 -1.56 6.70 -19.89
CA LYS A 20 -1.67 7.55 -18.68
C LYS A 20 -2.78 8.60 -18.78
N ARG A 21 -2.85 9.32 -19.91
CA ARG A 21 -3.84 10.40 -20.10
C ARG A 21 -5.28 9.88 -20.16
N SER A 22 -5.54 8.83 -20.94
CA SER A 22 -6.88 8.25 -21.05
C SER A 22 -7.32 7.62 -19.73
N PHE A 23 -6.40 6.91 -19.06
CA PHE A 23 -6.69 6.27 -17.78
C PHE A 23 -7.00 7.30 -16.68
N ARG A 24 -6.23 8.39 -16.61
CA ARG A 24 -6.51 9.48 -15.66
C ARG A 24 -7.89 10.11 -15.90
N ARG A 25 -8.27 10.36 -17.15
CA ARG A 25 -9.60 10.90 -17.47
C ARG A 25 -10.72 9.95 -17.03
N PHE A 26 -10.53 8.65 -17.19
CA PHE A 26 -11.47 7.63 -16.72
C PHE A 26 -11.62 7.66 -15.19
N LEU A 27 -10.50 7.64 -14.44
CA LEU A 27 -10.53 7.69 -12.98
C LEU A 27 -11.18 8.96 -12.44
N THR A 28 -10.83 10.13 -12.97
CA THR A 28 -11.48 11.40 -12.59
C THR A 28 -12.97 11.40 -12.91
N GLY A 29 -13.40 10.71 -13.96
CA GLY A 29 -14.82 10.51 -14.25
C GLY A 29 -15.52 9.67 -13.18
N LEU A 30 -14.90 8.57 -12.75
CA LEU A 30 -15.41 7.70 -11.69
C LEU A 30 -15.46 8.40 -10.32
N GLU A 31 -14.43 9.18 -9.98
CA GLU A 31 -14.38 9.94 -8.72
C GLU A 31 -15.49 10.99 -8.66
N ASN A 32 -15.72 11.73 -9.75
CA ASN A 32 -16.73 12.79 -9.79
C ASN A 32 -18.16 12.26 -9.85
N LYS A 33 -18.36 11.08 -10.46
CA LYS A 33 -19.68 10.46 -10.64
C LYS A 33 -19.58 8.94 -10.41
N PRO A 34 -19.44 8.50 -9.16
CA PRO A 34 -19.35 7.08 -8.85
C PRO A 34 -20.66 6.37 -9.23
N SER A 35 -20.54 5.27 -9.98
CA SER A 35 -21.70 4.44 -10.32
C SER A 35 -22.26 3.74 -9.08
N LYS A 36 -23.57 3.52 -9.04
CA LYS A 36 -24.20 2.76 -7.94
C LYS A 36 -23.58 1.36 -7.85
N GLY A 37 -23.13 0.97 -6.66
CA GLY A 37 -22.51 -0.34 -6.41
C GLY A 37 -21.06 -0.49 -6.88
N LEU A 38 -20.35 0.62 -7.14
CA LEU A 38 -18.94 0.60 -7.55
C LEU A 38 -18.07 -0.20 -6.56
N ASP A 39 -18.25 -0.01 -5.26
CA ASP A 39 -17.45 -0.68 -4.23
C ASP A 39 -17.59 -2.21 -4.27
N ASN A 40 -18.82 -2.72 -4.43
CA ASN A 40 -19.06 -4.16 -4.55
C ASN A 40 -18.37 -4.72 -5.80
N LYS A 41 -18.47 -4.01 -6.93
CA LYS A 41 -17.81 -4.40 -8.17
C LYS A 41 -16.29 -4.38 -8.05
N ILE A 42 -15.72 -3.39 -7.35
CA ILE A 42 -14.29 -3.33 -7.07
C ILE A 42 -13.87 -4.53 -6.21
N ALA A 43 -14.63 -4.88 -5.17
CA ALA A 43 -14.32 -6.02 -4.30
C ALA A 43 -14.34 -7.38 -5.04
N GLU A 44 -15.18 -7.52 -6.07
CA GLU A 44 -15.19 -8.69 -6.96
C GLU A 44 -13.95 -8.70 -7.87
N LEU A 45 -13.70 -7.59 -8.59
CA LEU A 45 -12.58 -7.45 -9.50
C LEU A 45 -11.22 -7.56 -8.80
N GLU A 46 -11.12 -7.07 -7.57
CA GLU A 46 -9.91 -7.17 -6.76
C GLU A 46 -9.46 -8.62 -6.59
N LYS A 47 -10.40 -9.53 -6.32
CA LYS A 47 -10.08 -10.97 -6.16
C LYS A 47 -9.51 -11.56 -7.44
N GLU A 48 -10.05 -11.17 -8.59
CA GLU A 48 -9.57 -11.62 -9.89
C GLU A 48 -8.16 -11.07 -10.19
N VAL A 49 -7.92 -9.79 -9.92
CA VAL A 49 -6.62 -9.13 -10.15
C VAL A 49 -5.53 -9.71 -9.25
N TRP A 50 -5.83 -10.06 -8.00
CA TRP A 50 -4.84 -10.69 -7.11
C TRP A 50 -4.45 -12.10 -7.52
N LEU A 51 -5.24 -12.79 -8.36
CA LEU A 51 -4.85 -14.09 -8.91
C LEU A 51 -3.73 -13.96 -9.96
N GLU A 52 -3.62 -12.81 -10.63
CA GLU A 52 -2.59 -12.54 -11.66
C GLU A 52 -1.48 -11.59 -11.19
N THR A 53 -1.69 -10.89 -10.08
CA THR A 53 -0.79 -9.86 -9.55
C THR A 53 -0.20 -10.28 -8.21
N ASP A 54 1.13 -10.38 -8.15
CA ASP A 54 1.86 -10.53 -6.89
C ASP A 54 2.60 -9.22 -6.57
N CYS A 55 2.27 -8.57 -5.45
CA CYS A 55 2.93 -7.32 -5.03
C CYS A 55 4.39 -7.55 -4.59
N LEU A 56 4.75 -8.78 -4.19
CA LEU A 56 6.10 -9.17 -3.83
C LEU A 56 7.01 -9.33 -5.06
N SER A 57 6.44 -9.52 -6.25
CA SER A 57 7.19 -9.62 -7.51
C SER A 57 8.10 -8.41 -7.77
N CYS A 58 7.66 -7.20 -7.40
CA CYS A 58 8.51 -6.00 -7.42
C CYS A 58 8.98 -5.59 -6.02
N ALA A 59 8.13 -5.77 -5.00
CA ALA A 59 8.34 -5.32 -3.63
C ALA A 59 8.79 -3.85 -3.52
N ASN A 60 8.49 -2.99 -4.52
CA ASN A 60 8.94 -1.60 -4.52
C ASN A 60 8.40 -0.85 -3.29
N CYS A 61 7.11 -1.02 -2.97
CA CYS A 61 6.52 -0.40 -1.79
C CYS A 61 7.19 -0.89 -0.49
N CYS A 62 7.36 -2.21 -0.31
CA CYS A 62 7.97 -2.76 0.90
C CYS A 62 9.46 -2.40 1.06
N LYS A 63 10.18 -2.14 -0.04
CA LYS A 63 11.59 -1.77 -0.01
C LYS A 63 11.83 -0.28 0.18
N THR A 64 10.89 0.58 -0.23
CA THR A 64 11.09 2.04 -0.21
C THR A 64 10.23 2.75 0.83
N MET A 65 9.07 2.20 1.19
CA MET A 65 8.19 2.79 2.18
C MET A 65 8.58 2.29 3.56
N THR A 66 8.87 3.22 4.46
CA THR A 66 8.99 2.91 5.88
C THR A 66 7.62 3.12 6.52
N PRO A 67 7.09 2.14 7.27
CA PRO A 67 5.82 2.35 7.98
C PRO A 67 6.00 3.47 9.00
N THR A 68 5.05 4.41 9.00
CA THR A 68 4.94 5.45 10.02
C THR A 68 3.92 5.01 11.06
N PHE A 69 4.22 5.24 12.34
CA PHE A 69 3.33 4.86 13.44
C PHE A 69 2.63 6.07 14.03
N ASN A 70 1.30 6.10 13.95
CA ASN A 70 0.50 7.09 14.66
C ASN A 70 0.27 6.66 16.12
N LYS A 71 -0.33 7.55 16.94
CA LYS A 71 -0.59 7.27 18.36
C LYS A 71 -1.49 6.06 18.61
N LYS A 72 -2.45 5.78 17.73
CA LYS A 72 -3.35 4.62 17.86
C LYS A 72 -2.60 3.32 17.58
N ASP A 73 -1.74 3.32 16.57
CA ASP A 73 -0.89 2.19 16.23
C ASP A 73 0.07 1.87 17.38
N LEU A 74 0.76 2.89 17.91
CA LEU A 74 1.66 2.72 19.05
C LEU A 74 0.97 2.07 20.25
N LYS A 75 -0.23 2.55 20.61
CA LYS A 75 -1.00 1.99 21.73
C LYS A 75 -1.43 0.55 21.48
N ARG A 76 -1.90 0.24 20.27
CA ARG A 76 -2.36 -1.11 19.91
C ARG A 76 -1.20 -2.11 19.86
N ILE A 77 -0.08 -1.70 19.27
CA ILE A 77 1.09 -2.56 19.08
C ILE A 77 1.82 -2.76 20.41
N SER A 78 2.07 -1.71 21.20
CA SER A 78 2.75 -1.87 22.50
C SER A 78 1.97 -2.79 23.45
N ALA A 79 0.63 -2.70 23.45
CA ALA A 79 -0.23 -3.60 24.21
C ALA A 79 -0.11 -5.06 23.77
N HIS A 80 0.06 -5.33 22.47
CA HIS A 80 0.30 -6.68 21.96
C HIS A 80 1.63 -7.26 22.46
N PHE A 81 2.65 -6.40 22.66
CA PHE A 81 3.94 -6.79 23.23
C PHE A 81 3.97 -6.80 24.76
N GLY A 82 2.88 -6.41 25.45
CA GLY A 82 2.85 -6.31 26.91
C GLY A 82 3.72 -5.19 27.47
N GLN A 83 4.01 -4.15 26.68
CA GLN A 83 4.88 -3.03 27.04
C GLN A 83 4.12 -1.71 27.03
N THR A 84 4.65 -0.72 27.74
CA THR A 84 4.21 0.67 27.61
C THR A 84 4.57 1.24 26.24
N VAL A 85 3.90 2.34 25.84
CA VAL A 85 4.18 2.99 24.56
C VAL A 85 5.61 3.55 24.55
N GLU A 86 6.07 4.05 25.69
CA GLU A 86 7.40 4.60 25.89
C GLU A 86 8.48 3.51 25.72
N GLU A 87 8.31 2.36 26.37
CA GLU A 87 9.20 1.20 26.22
C GLU A 87 9.24 0.71 24.77
N PHE A 88 8.07 0.62 24.12
CA PHE A 88 7.99 0.22 22.72
C PHE A 88 8.73 1.20 21.79
N GLN A 89 8.56 2.51 22.00
CA GLN A 89 9.28 3.53 21.23
C GLN A 89 10.78 3.43 21.43
N VAL A 90 11.24 3.30 22.69
CA VAL A 90 12.66 3.20 23.02
C VAL A 90 13.27 1.94 22.45
N GLN A 91 12.55 0.82 22.43
CA GLN A 91 13.07 -0.45 21.92
C GLN A 91 13.08 -0.47 20.39
N TRP A 92 11.95 -0.15 19.75
CA TRP A 92 11.72 -0.48 18.34
C TRP A 92 11.76 0.71 17.37
N LEU A 93 11.66 1.95 17.85
CA LEU A 93 11.43 3.10 16.97
C LEU A 93 12.53 4.17 17.05
N LYS A 94 12.64 4.96 15.98
CA LYS A 94 13.45 6.18 15.91
C LYS A 94 12.61 7.31 15.32
N ARG A 95 12.92 8.56 15.67
CA ARG A 95 12.31 9.74 15.05
C ARG A 95 13.10 10.15 13.81
N GLU A 96 12.39 10.53 12.75
CA GLU A 96 13.02 11.10 11.56
C GLU A 96 13.65 12.48 11.89
N ARG A 97 14.80 12.78 11.27
CA ARG A 97 15.47 14.09 11.39
C ARG A 97 15.06 14.98 10.22
N GLY A 98 14.35 16.09 10.48
CA GLY A 98 14.20 17.20 9.53
C GLY A 98 12.85 17.35 8.82
N GLY A 99 11.84 16.55 9.15
CA GLY A 99 10.46 16.65 8.64
C GLY A 99 9.47 16.13 9.69
N GLU A 100 8.16 16.04 9.39
CA GLU A 100 7.08 15.70 10.32
C GLU A 100 7.41 14.56 11.33
N ARG A 101 6.85 14.66 12.54
CA ARG A 101 7.26 13.96 13.78
C ARG A 101 6.98 12.45 13.79
N ASP A 102 7.18 11.77 12.67
CA ASP A 102 6.81 10.39 12.49
C ASP A 102 7.83 9.44 13.12
N TRP A 103 7.29 8.39 13.73
CA TRP A 103 8.08 7.29 14.26
C TRP A 103 8.32 6.26 13.17
N LEU A 104 9.56 5.88 13.00
CA LEU A 104 10.03 4.88 12.04
C LEU A 104 10.60 3.68 12.80
N ASN A 105 10.56 2.50 12.20
CA ASN A 105 11.26 1.35 12.76
C ASN A 105 12.77 1.60 12.81
N LYS A 106 13.41 1.10 13.88
CA LYS A 106 14.84 0.85 13.87
C LYS A 106 15.10 -0.34 12.95
N THR A 107 15.48 -0.07 11.73
CA THR A 107 16.23 -1.01 10.91
C THR A 107 17.63 -1.06 11.51
N GLU A 108 18.06 -2.24 11.99
CA GLU A 108 19.41 -2.48 12.52
C GLU A 108 20.51 -1.86 11.64
#